data_AF-A0A1Y5TSK2-F1
#
_entry.id   AF-A0A1Y5TSK2-F1
#
_cell.length_a   1.000
_cell.length_b   1.000
_cell.length_c   1.000
_cell.angle_alpha   90.00
_cell.angle_beta   90.00
_cell.angle_gamma   90.00
#
_symmetry.space_group_name_H-M   'P 1'
#
loop_
_entity.id
_entity.type
_entity.pdbx_description
1 polymer ?
#
loop_
_entity_poly.entity_id
_entity_poly.type
_entity_poly.pdbx_seq_one_letter_code
_entity_poly.pdbx_strand_id
1 'polypeptide(L)'
;MELPEVPYVPGQTPRPDGGFYDALKGTARPGMSIAELAQCKAWLVGWDLLGAECFWEAHEVWEAVWMALPQNSAERRFVQAVIQLANGLLKQKMGRPKAALRLSVVSRAGLLGLHGVVMGVQIESVRDWLELLVVQIEEIDAK
;
A
#
# COMPACT_ATOMS: atom_id res chain seq x y z
N MET A 1 -9.38 -2.54 -15.22
CA MET A 1 -8.26 -3.48 -15.16
C MET A 1 -8.76 -4.62 -14.31
N GLU A 2 -8.60 -5.85 -14.78
CA GLU A 2 -8.93 -7.03 -13.98
C GLU A 2 -7.80 -7.29 -12.99
N LEU A 3 -8.12 -7.86 -11.82
CA LEU A 3 -7.12 -8.26 -10.83
C LEU A 3 -6.22 -9.36 -11.42
N PRO A 4 -4.94 -9.45 -11.03
CA PRO A 4 -4.07 -10.52 -11.51
C PRO A 4 -4.62 -11.88 -11.05
N GLU A 5 -4.57 -12.89 -11.93
CA GLU A 5 -4.98 -14.25 -11.57
C GLU A 5 -4.12 -14.85 -10.46
N VAL A 6 -2.83 -14.49 -10.43
CA VAL A 6 -1.86 -14.94 -9.43
C VAL A 6 -1.12 -13.71 -8.88
N PRO A 7 -1.30 -13.36 -7.60
CA PRO A 7 -0.54 -12.31 -6.94
C PRO A 7 0.97 -12.60 -6.95
N TYR A 8 1.78 -11.57 -7.15
CA TYR A 8 3.23 -11.70 -7.07
C TYR A 8 3.72 -11.78 -5.62
N VAL A 9 4.43 -12.87 -5.32
CA VAL A 9 5.09 -13.13 -4.06
C VAL A 9 6.53 -13.53 -4.38
N PRO A 10 7.52 -12.69 -4.02
CA PRO A 10 8.91 -12.92 -4.40
C PRO A 10 9.44 -14.30 -3.96
N GLY A 11 9.92 -15.06 -4.94
CA GLY A 11 10.44 -16.43 -4.72
C GLY A 11 9.37 -17.52 -4.62
N GLN A 12 8.09 -17.19 -4.80
CA GLN A 12 6.98 -18.15 -4.76
C GLN A 12 6.16 -18.14 -6.06
N THR A 13 5.85 -16.96 -6.60
CA THR A 13 5.07 -16.83 -7.83
C THR A 13 5.84 -16.05 -8.91
N PRO A 14 5.49 -16.23 -10.20
CA PRO A 14 6.15 -15.52 -11.30
C PRO A 14 5.97 -14.02 -11.18
N ARG A 15 7.03 -13.26 -11.46
CA ARG A 15 6.94 -11.80 -11.53
C ARG A 15 6.19 -11.40 -12.81
N PRO A 16 5.24 -10.47 -12.74
CA PRO A 16 4.62 -9.89 -13.93
C PRO A 16 5.68 -9.29 -14.85
N ASP A 17 5.38 -9.25 -16.14
CA ASP A 17 6.26 -8.67 -17.15
C ASP A 17 6.59 -7.21 -16.84
N GLY A 18 7.81 -6.81 -17.20
CA GLY A 18 8.24 -5.42 -17.10
C GLY A 18 7.28 -4.51 -17.86
N GLY A 19 6.70 -3.54 -17.16
CA GLY A 19 5.79 -2.55 -17.74
C GLY A 19 4.30 -2.92 -17.70
N PHE A 20 3.93 -4.08 -17.15
CA PHE A 20 2.52 -4.50 -17.03
C PHE A 20 1.64 -3.44 -16.35
N TYR A 21 2.17 -2.74 -15.35
CA TYR A 21 1.48 -1.70 -14.60
C TYR A 21 1.72 -0.27 -15.12
N ASP A 22 2.49 -0.05 -16.19
CA ASP A 22 2.91 1.30 -16.63
C ASP A 22 1.73 2.19 -17.01
N ALA A 23 0.74 1.62 -17.71
CA ALA A 23 -0.46 2.37 -18.07
C ALA A 23 -1.24 2.83 -16.83
N LEU A 24 -1.26 2.01 -15.77
CA LEU A 24 -1.91 2.33 -14.51
C LEU A 24 -1.10 3.37 -13.73
N LYS A 25 0.20 3.14 -13.54
CA LYS A 25 1.14 4.08 -12.91
C LYS A 25 1.10 5.45 -13.59
N GLY A 26 1.03 5.48 -14.92
CA GLY A 26 0.96 6.69 -15.74
C GLY A 26 -0.32 7.53 -15.56
N THR A 27 -1.29 7.08 -14.74
CA THR A 27 -2.45 7.88 -14.35
C THR A 27 -2.19 8.83 -13.19
N ALA A 28 -1.10 8.65 -12.44
CA ALA A 28 -0.60 9.58 -11.44
C ALA A 28 0.62 10.31 -12.00
N ARG A 29 0.53 11.64 -12.13
CA ARG A 29 1.58 12.46 -12.78
C ARG A 29 1.96 13.65 -11.91
N PRO A 30 3.24 14.06 -11.90
CA PRO A 30 3.65 15.32 -11.29
C PRO A 30 2.83 16.50 -11.84
N GLY A 31 2.43 17.41 -10.95
CA GLY A 31 1.64 18.60 -11.28
C GLY A 31 0.13 18.42 -11.15
N MET A 32 -0.36 17.20 -10.94
CA MET A 32 -1.76 16.96 -10.55
C MET A 32 -2.02 17.47 -9.14
N SER A 33 -3.23 17.99 -8.90
CA SER A 33 -3.70 18.34 -7.57
C SER A 33 -3.91 17.10 -6.70
N ILE A 34 -3.98 17.28 -5.38
CA ILE A 34 -4.29 16.22 -4.43
C ILE A 34 -5.64 15.56 -4.75
N ALA A 35 -6.65 16.34 -5.14
CA ALA A 35 -7.97 15.84 -5.48
C ALA A 35 -7.94 14.96 -6.74
N GLU A 36 -7.18 15.35 -7.77
CA GLU A 36 -7.00 14.55 -8.97
C GLU A 36 -6.22 13.26 -8.70
N LEU A 37 -5.18 13.33 -7.87
CA LEU A 37 -4.43 12.13 -7.46
C LEU A 37 -5.29 11.18 -6.63
N ALA A 38 -6.17 11.69 -5.76
CA ALA A 38 -7.13 10.89 -5.00
C ALA A 38 -8.22 10.23 -5.88
N GLN A 39 -8.36 10.63 -7.14
CA GLN A 39 -9.31 10.05 -8.10
C GLN A 39 -8.60 9.33 -9.26
N CYS A 40 -7.26 9.32 -9.30
CA CYS A 40 -6.53 8.65 -10.35
C CYS A 40 -6.65 7.12 -10.21
N LYS A 41 -6.55 6.41 -11.34
CA LYS A 41 -6.71 4.94 -11.34
C LYS A 41 -5.64 4.24 -10.51
N ALA A 42 -4.39 4.74 -10.52
CA ALA A 42 -3.30 4.18 -9.72
C ALA A 42 -3.64 4.16 -8.22
N TRP A 43 -4.32 5.20 -7.73
CA TRP A 43 -4.75 5.28 -6.34
C TRP A 43 -5.91 4.33 -6.06
N LEU A 44 -6.98 4.40 -6.85
CA LEU A 44 -8.20 3.63 -6.62
C LEU A 44 -7.99 2.12 -6.79
N VAL A 45 -7.35 1.71 -7.90
CA VAL A 45 -7.09 0.29 -8.17
C VAL A 45 -6.11 -0.31 -7.17
N GLY A 46 -5.20 0.49 -6.61
CA GLY A 46 -4.30 -0.01 -5.55
C GLY A 46 -5.06 -0.50 -4.31
N TRP A 47 -6.21 0.11 -3.98
CA TRP A 47 -7.05 -0.37 -2.88
C TRP A 47 -7.76 -1.69 -3.22
N ASP A 48 -8.24 -1.83 -4.46
CA ASP A 48 -8.82 -3.10 -4.94
C ASP A 48 -7.78 -4.22 -4.90
N LEU A 49 -6.54 -3.94 -5.34
CA LEU A 49 -5.41 -4.86 -5.29
C LEU A 49 -5.06 -5.25 -3.85
N LEU A 50 -5.02 -4.28 -2.92
CA LEU A 50 -4.78 -4.56 -1.51
C LEU A 50 -5.86 -5.50 -0.94
N GLY A 51 -7.13 -5.21 -1.22
CA GLY A 51 -8.27 -6.03 -0.79
C GLY A 51 -8.25 -7.46 -1.36
N ALA A 52 -7.69 -7.63 -2.55
CA ALA A 52 -7.48 -8.92 -3.21
C ALA A 52 -6.16 -9.61 -2.83
N GLU A 53 -5.48 -9.16 -1.76
CA GLU A 53 -4.18 -9.64 -1.31
C GLU A 53 -3.04 -9.57 -2.35
N CYS A 54 -3.21 -8.72 -3.38
CA CYS A 54 -2.20 -8.39 -4.39
C CYS A 54 -1.29 -7.28 -3.84
N PHE A 55 -0.62 -7.58 -2.72
CA PHE A 55 0.08 -6.59 -1.92
C PHE A 55 1.28 -5.95 -2.64
N TRP A 56 1.97 -6.74 -3.47
CA TRP A 56 3.08 -6.20 -4.26
C TRP A 56 2.56 -5.24 -5.34
N GLU A 57 1.52 -5.65 -6.05
CA GLU A 57 0.89 -4.87 -7.09
C GLU A 57 0.34 -3.54 -6.56
N ALA A 58 -0.32 -3.59 -5.39
CA ALA A 58 -0.80 -2.40 -4.70
C ALA A 58 0.35 -1.42 -4.39
N HIS A 59 1.49 -1.91 -3.89
CA HIS A 59 2.65 -1.04 -3.65
C HIS A 59 3.18 -0.43 -4.94
N GLU A 60 3.19 -1.18 -6.04
CA GLU A 60 3.82 -0.76 -7.30
C GLU A 60 3.04 0.41 -7.89
N VAL A 61 1.71 0.33 -7.87
CA VAL A 61 0.86 1.37 -8.45
C VAL A 61 0.82 2.61 -7.57
N TRP A 62 0.84 2.45 -6.24
CA TRP A 62 0.87 3.57 -5.31
C TRP A 62 2.21 4.32 -5.28
N GLU A 63 3.32 3.70 -5.67
CA GLU A 63 4.61 4.39 -5.78
C GLU A 63 4.53 5.59 -6.74
N ALA A 64 3.79 5.46 -7.86
CA ALA A 64 3.57 6.57 -8.80
C ALA A 64 2.78 7.72 -8.16
N VAL A 65 1.76 7.40 -7.35
CA VAL A 65 0.99 8.39 -6.59
C VAL A 65 1.89 9.10 -5.57
N TRP A 66 2.69 8.34 -4.82
CA TRP A 66 3.64 8.89 -3.84
C TRP A 66 4.65 9.84 -4.48
N MET A 67 5.18 9.48 -5.65
CA MET A 67 6.13 10.30 -6.38
C MET A 67 5.53 11.61 -6.88
N ALA A 68 4.26 11.59 -7.31
CA ALA A 68 3.55 12.74 -7.83
C ALA A 68 3.11 13.75 -6.74
N LEU A 69 2.99 13.32 -5.48
CA LEU A 69 2.54 14.18 -4.39
C LEU A 69 3.61 15.22 -3.96
N PRO A 70 3.19 16.42 -3.52
CA PRO A 70 4.13 17.43 -3.03
C PRO A 70 5.02 16.91 -1.89
N GLN A 71 6.28 17.33 -1.89
CA GLN A 71 7.18 17.00 -0.79
C GLN A 71 6.65 17.56 0.53
N ASN A 72 6.87 16.84 1.63
CA ASN A 72 6.45 17.20 2.99
C ASN A 72 4.94 17.36 3.21
N SER A 73 4.07 16.96 2.27
CA SER A 73 2.62 17.00 2.47
C SER A 73 2.13 15.85 3.37
N ALA A 74 0.98 16.05 4.03
CA ALA A 74 0.31 15.02 4.81
C ALA A 74 -0.09 13.82 3.94
N GLU A 75 -0.53 14.07 2.72
CA GLU A 75 -0.91 13.07 1.72
C GLU A 75 0.28 12.22 1.30
N ARG A 76 1.43 12.84 1.01
CA ARG A 76 2.63 12.08 0.62
C ARG A 76 3.06 11.13 1.74
N ARG A 77 3.00 11.61 2.98
CA ARG A 77 3.27 10.78 4.18
C ARG A 77 2.22 9.69 4.38
N PHE A 78 0.95 9.99 4.13
CA PHE A 78 -0.13 9.01 4.17
C PHE A 78 0.04 7.91 3.11
N VAL A 79 0.32 8.29 1.86
CA VAL A 79 0.55 7.32 0.77
C VAL A 79 1.78 6.45 1.07
N GLN A 80 2.83 7.03 1.65
CA GLN A 80 3.97 6.24 2.13
C GLN A 80 3.54 5.24 3.21
N ALA A 81 2.69 5.63 4.15
CA ALA A 81 2.20 4.74 5.20
C ALA A 81 1.43 3.53 4.63
N VAL A 82 0.54 3.74 3.65
CA VAL A 82 -0.22 2.63 3.04
C VAL A 82 0.67 1.72 2.18
N ILE A 83 1.70 2.27 1.51
CA ILE A 83 2.73 1.46 0.83
C ILE A 83 3.45 0.55 1.85
N GLN A 84 3.80 1.08 3.02
CA GLN A 84 4.47 0.28 4.05
C GLN A 84 3.54 -0.77 4.67
N LEU A 85 2.24 -0.49 4.80
CA LEU A 85 1.24 -1.49 5.18
C LEU A 85 1.20 -2.63 4.14
N ALA A 86 1.08 -2.32 2.85
CA ALA A 86 1.09 -3.32 1.78
C ALA A 86 2.36 -4.17 1.81
N ASN A 87 3.53 -3.54 1.99
CA ASN A 87 4.78 -4.26 2.17
C ASN A 87 4.79 -5.14 3.42
N GLY A 88 4.23 -4.67 4.53
CA GLY A 88 4.10 -5.44 5.77
C GLY A 88 3.30 -6.72 5.58
N LEU A 89 2.12 -6.61 4.98
CA LEU A 89 1.24 -7.73 4.63
C LEU A 89 1.93 -8.72 3.69
N LEU A 90 2.64 -8.21 2.66
CA LEU A 90 3.45 -9.05 1.78
C LEU A 90 4.52 -9.82 2.56
N LYS A 91 5.24 -9.16 3.48
CA LYS A 91 6.26 -9.84 4.30
C LYS A 91 5.65 -10.88 5.23
N GLN A 92 4.47 -10.65 5.77
CA GLN A 92 3.75 -11.66 6.54
C GLN A 92 3.40 -12.87 5.65
N LYS A 93 2.83 -12.65 4.46
CA LYS A 93 2.52 -13.70 3.47
C LYS A 93 3.77 -14.49 3.02
N MET A 94 4.94 -13.84 3.02
CA MET A 94 6.24 -14.47 2.76
C MET A 94 6.83 -15.22 3.97
N GLY A 95 6.15 -15.30 5.12
CA GLY A 95 6.66 -15.93 6.34
C GLY A 95 7.80 -15.13 7.01
N ARG A 96 7.78 -13.80 6.89
CA ARG A 96 8.83 -12.89 7.42
C ARG A 96 8.26 -11.92 8.47
N PRO A 97 7.79 -12.42 9.63
CA PRO A 97 7.06 -11.62 10.63
C PRO A 97 7.88 -10.45 11.19
N LYS A 98 9.18 -10.65 11.49
CA LYS A 98 10.07 -9.56 11.94
C LYS A 98 10.19 -8.42 10.93
N ALA A 99 10.14 -8.73 9.64
CA ALA A 99 10.16 -7.70 8.60
C ALA A 99 8.81 -6.97 8.53
N ALA A 100 7.70 -7.72 8.63
CA ALA A 100 6.35 -7.15 8.65
C ALA A 100 6.12 -6.21 9.85
N LEU A 101 6.57 -6.57 11.06
CA LEU A 101 6.49 -5.71 12.25
C LEU A 101 7.24 -4.38 12.06
N ARG A 102 8.48 -4.42 11.53
CA ARG A 102 9.24 -3.20 11.25
C ARG A 102 8.51 -2.27 10.28
N LEU A 103 7.89 -2.82 9.24
CA LEU A 103 7.12 -2.04 8.26
C LEU A 103 5.84 -1.47 8.87
N SER A 104 5.19 -2.22 9.77
CA SER A 104 4.02 -1.76 10.52
C SER A 104 4.33 -0.56 11.41
N VAL A 105 5.52 -0.52 12.02
CA VAL A 105 6.00 0.64 12.79
C VAL A 105 6.16 1.87 11.90
N VAL A 106 6.77 1.71 10.72
CA VAL A 106 6.94 2.84 9.77
C VAL A 106 5.59 3.33 9.27
N SER A 107 4.68 2.42 8.93
CA SER A 107 3.31 2.77 8.52
C SER A 107 2.58 3.54 9.62
N ARG A 108 2.60 3.03 10.86
CA ARG A 108 1.98 3.69 12.02
C ARG A 108 2.55 5.08 12.26
N ALA A 109 3.86 5.26 12.15
CA ALA A 109 4.51 6.56 12.27
C ALA A 109 4.03 7.55 11.21
N GLY A 110 3.82 7.09 9.96
CA GLY A 110 3.25 7.92 8.89
C GLY A 110 1.84 8.42 9.18
N LEU A 111 1.04 7.65 9.92
CA LEU A 111 -0.34 8.01 10.31
C LEU A 111 -0.44 8.93 11.54
N LEU A 112 0.66 9.23 12.23
CA LEU A 112 0.63 10.07 13.43
C LEU A 112 0.12 11.48 13.12
N GLY A 113 -0.82 11.95 13.95
CA GLY A 113 -1.45 13.26 13.81
C GLY A 113 -2.35 13.44 12.58
N LEU A 114 -2.58 12.38 11.81
CA LEU A 114 -3.58 12.40 10.74
C LEU A 114 -4.94 11.93 11.30
N HIS A 115 -6.03 12.57 10.89
CA HIS A 115 -7.40 12.25 11.34
C HIS A 115 -8.41 12.39 10.20
N GLY A 116 -9.50 11.62 10.26
CA GLY A 116 -10.59 11.68 9.28
C GLY A 116 -10.19 11.13 7.91
N VAL A 117 -10.53 11.86 6.86
CA VAL A 117 -10.35 11.42 5.46
C VAL A 117 -9.12 12.08 4.85
N VAL A 118 -8.20 11.26 4.33
CA VAL A 118 -7.06 11.71 3.50
C VAL A 118 -7.11 10.99 2.17
N MET A 119 -7.07 11.75 1.08
CA MET A 119 -7.19 11.23 -0.29
C MET A 119 -8.38 10.28 -0.50
N GLY A 120 -9.52 10.59 0.12
CA GLY A 120 -10.75 9.79 0.01
C GLY A 120 -10.79 8.54 0.90
N VAL A 121 -9.79 8.31 1.75
CA VAL A 121 -9.69 7.14 2.63
C VAL A 121 -9.80 7.55 4.10
N GLN A 122 -10.63 6.82 4.85
CA GLN A 122 -10.71 6.96 6.31
C GLN A 122 -9.42 6.40 6.93
N ILE A 123 -8.71 7.23 7.69
CA ILE A 123 -7.42 6.84 8.29
C ILE A 123 -7.59 5.68 9.27
N GLU A 124 -8.72 5.64 9.97
CA GLU A 124 -9.11 4.61 10.90
C GLU A 124 -9.13 3.23 10.23
N SER A 125 -9.62 3.12 8.99
CA SER A 125 -9.59 1.85 8.25
C SER A 125 -8.16 1.34 8.00
N VAL A 126 -7.18 2.24 7.81
CA VAL A 126 -5.76 1.86 7.67
C VAL A 126 -5.19 1.42 9.02
N ARG A 127 -5.61 2.06 10.12
CA ARG A 127 -5.21 1.66 11.48
C ARG A 127 -5.74 0.27 11.83
N ASP A 128 -6.97 -0.04 11.46
CA ASP A 128 -7.58 -1.36 11.69
C ASP A 128 -6.79 -2.46 10.97
N TRP A 129 -6.40 -2.22 9.71
CA TRP A 129 -5.54 -3.16 8.97
C TRP A 129 -4.17 -3.37 9.63
N LEU A 130 -3.56 -2.29 10.16
CA LEU A 130 -2.29 -2.39 10.90
C LEU A 130 -2.43 -3.17 12.21
N GLU A 131 -3.55 -3.00 12.92
CA GLU A 131 -3.82 -3.74 14.15
C GLU A 131 -4.00 -5.23 13.85
N LEU A 132 -4.82 -5.57 12.85
CA LEU A 132 -5.02 -6.96 12.42
C LEU A 132 -3.70 -7.63 11.99
N LEU A 133 -2.86 -6.93 11.22
CA LEU A 133 -1.54 -7.41 10.82
C LEU A 133 -0.67 -7.74 12.05
N VAL A 134 -0.61 -6.85 13.04
CA VAL A 134 0.20 -7.06 14.24
C VAL A 134 -0.32 -8.23 15.08
N VAL A 135 -1.63 -8.28 15.32
CA VAL A 135 -2.27 -9.37 16.08
C VAL A 135 -1.98 -10.72 15.44
N GLN A 136 -2.14 -10.84 14.12
CA GLN A 136 -1.87 -12.10 13.41
C GLN A 136 -0.40 -12.53 13.50
N ILE A 137 0.55 -11.58 13.52
CA ILE A 137 1.97 -11.91 13.69
C ILE A 137 2.22 -12.44 15.10
N GLU A 138 1.67 -11.79 16.12
CA GLU A 138 1.84 -12.17 17.53
C GLU A 138 1.20 -13.54 17.83
N GLU A 139 0.04 -13.85 17.25
CA GLU A 139 -0.62 -15.16 17.39
C GLU A 139 0.19 -16.33 16.80
N ILE A 140 0.99 -16.07 15.75
CA ILE A 140 1.86 -17.08 15.14
C ILE A 140 3.09 -17.31 16.01
N ASP A 141 3.69 -16.25 16.55
CA ASP A 141 4.88 -16.36 17.42
C ASP A 141 4.56 -17.02 18.78
N ALA A 142 3.28 -17.01 19.21
CA ALA A 142 2.83 -17.65 20.45
C ALA A 142 2.58 -19.17 20.34
N LYS A 143 2.63 -19.75 19.13
CA LYS A 143 2.43 -21.19 18.87
C LYS A 143 3.75 -21.91 18.65
#